data_AF-A0A4U5WI46-F1
#
_entry.id   AF-A0A4U5WI46-F1
#
_cell.length_a   1.000
_cell.length_b   1.000
_cell.length_c   1.000
_cell.angle_alpha   90.00
_cell.angle_beta   90.00
_cell.angle_gamma   90.00
#
_symmetry.space_group_name_H-M   'P 1'
#
loop_
_entity.id
_entity.type
_entity.pdbx_description
1 polymer ?
#
loop_
_entity_poly.entity_id
_entity_poly.type
_entity_poly.pdbx_seq_one_letter_code
_entity_poly.pdbx_strand_id
1 'polypeptide(L)'
;MLRVRAGQPSIREITQIIGLRDKGSPMGRSTIQDKLSGKSAPTLAQVMSLVNAFAEYAHTHGIPLPPDEIEQSKWRELVAAQISAPPPLETGIKDSTSWNLEPFRRAQMFDVLEIVERNHKSPPATWLVDVIRPMLKAKMDFSEFIRRAATEDPASVVQTVKALDSAFPEPSDLDHGQPIRPTRNDLTAGKLIWHAALEHGAQATPAIVAGLRREGLERHAWTFLGDVARTLAPIYLAGVLEDLKTARLSTDENWLLTLAGAKRKPHRVYEVITYFDRNDTRARDKVLKGICKWDCDHLEVVVERLAEKFDNRFTDTIIQGIPRENALDYAEKLRLRGSNELADLVSVRADDPASA
;
A
#
# COMPACT_ATOMS: atom_id res chain seq x y z
N MET A 1 -26.39 -6.33 -2.92
CA MET A 1 -27.67 -6.53 -3.62
C MET A 1 -28.78 -5.63 -3.08
N LEU A 2 -29.07 -5.63 -1.76
CA LEU A 2 -30.14 -4.83 -1.13
C LEU A 2 -30.04 -3.31 -1.38
N ARG A 3 -28.83 -2.72 -1.28
CA ARG A 3 -28.60 -1.29 -1.57
C ARG A 3 -29.02 -0.87 -2.98
N VAL A 4 -28.85 -1.75 -3.96
CA VAL A 4 -29.22 -1.46 -5.35
C VAL A 4 -30.74 -1.46 -5.50
N ARG A 5 -31.42 -2.42 -4.88
CA ARG A 5 -32.89 -2.50 -4.86
C ARG A 5 -33.53 -1.34 -4.11
N ALA A 6 -32.86 -0.81 -3.10
CA ALA A 6 -33.29 0.38 -2.36
C ALA A 6 -33.10 1.71 -3.11
N GLY A 7 -32.70 1.71 -4.39
CA GLY A 7 -32.49 2.95 -5.17
C GLY A 7 -31.10 3.57 -5.02
N GLN A 8 -30.09 2.79 -4.59
CA GLN A 8 -28.70 3.20 -4.46
C GLN A 8 -28.45 4.45 -3.57
N PRO A 9 -28.93 4.47 -2.32
CA PRO A 9 -28.64 5.59 -1.42
C PRO A 9 -27.13 5.84 -1.28
N SER A 10 -26.78 7.11 -1.19
CA SER A 10 -25.43 7.55 -0.88
C SER A 10 -25.07 7.21 0.58
N ILE A 11 -23.77 7.07 0.85
CA ILE A 11 -23.28 6.78 2.21
C ILE A 11 -23.71 7.90 3.18
N ARG A 12 -23.82 9.14 2.69
CA ARG A 12 -24.27 10.29 3.49
C ARG A 12 -25.72 10.13 3.95
N GLU A 13 -26.62 9.74 3.05
CA GLU A 13 -28.05 9.52 3.37
C GLU A 13 -28.23 8.36 4.35
N ILE A 14 -27.52 7.25 4.15
CA ILE A 14 -27.56 6.11 5.08
C ILE A 14 -27.05 6.51 6.46
N THR A 15 -25.95 7.27 6.53
CA THR A 15 -25.40 7.77 7.81
C THR A 15 -26.42 8.64 8.54
N GLN A 16 -27.14 9.50 7.81
CA GLN A 16 -28.18 10.36 8.38
C GLN A 16 -29.37 9.54 8.90
N ILE A 17 -29.85 8.56 8.15
CA ILE A 17 -30.96 7.70 8.56
C ILE A 17 -30.59 6.87 9.81
N ILE A 18 -29.41 6.26 9.82
CA ILE A 18 -28.91 5.50 10.99
C ILE A 18 -28.76 6.42 12.21
N GLY A 19 -28.22 7.63 12.02
CA GLY A 19 -28.04 8.60 13.11
C GLY A 19 -29.35 9.14 13.71
N LEU A 20 -30.46 9.10 12.97
CA LEU A 20 -31.76 9.56 13.45
C LEU A 20 -32.52 8.50 14.28
N ARG A 21 -32.26 7.20 14.06
CA ARG A 21 -33.02 6.10 14.70
C ARG A 21 -32.24 5.30 15.73
N ASP A 22 -30.98 4.96 15.46
CA ASP A 22 -30.25 4.00 16.30
C ASP A 22 -29.53 4.70 17.46
N LYS A 23 -30.20 4.74 18.61
CA LYS A 23 -29.57 5.15 19.88
C LYS A 23 -28.50 4.16 20.37
N GLY A 24 -28.46 2.94 19.82
CA GLY A 24 -27.61 1.85 20.32
C GLY A 24 -26.27 1.66 19.63
N SER A 25 -26.11 2.08 18.36
CA SER A 25 -24.84 1.89 17.63
C SER A 25 -24.75 2.79 16.38
N PRO A 26 -24.51 4.11 16.54
CA PRO A 26 -24.32 5.00 15.40
C PRO A 26 -23.13 4.52 14.55
N MET A 27 -23.39 4.27 13.27
CA MET A 27 -22.33 3.89 12.34
C MET A 27 -21.74 5.14 11.69
N GLY A 28 -20.45 5.36 11.90
CA GLY A 28 -19.71 6.40 11.19
C GLY A 28 -19.63 6.12 9.68
N ARG A 29 -19.46 7.18 8.88
CA ARG A 29 -19.33 7.10 7.42
C ARG A 29 -18.26 6.10 6.98
N SER A 30 -17.11 6.09 7.66
CA SER A 30 -16.01 5.15 7.40
C SER A 30 -16.43 3.70 7.65
N THR A 31 -17.14 3.43 8.74
CA THR A 31 -17.66 2.09 9.09
C THR A 31 -18.67 1.61 8.05
N ILE A 32 -19.62 2.46 7.64
CA ILE A 32 -20.60 2.11 6.60
C ILE A 32 -19.88 1.78 5.29
N GLN A 33 -18.93 2.61 4.88
CA GLN A 33 -18.15 2.38 3.67
C GLN A 33 -17.37 1.06 3.74
N ASP A 34 -16.71 0.81 4.87
CA ASP A 34 -15.93 -0.39 5.13
C ASP A 34 -16.77 -1.66 5.02
N LYS A 35 -17.92 -1.70 5.70
CA LYS A 35 -18.86 -2.85 5.65
C LYS A 35 -19.47 -3.05 4.27
N LEU A 36 -19.88 -2.00 3.58
CA LEU A 36 -20.44 -2.11 2.23
C LEU A 36 -19.40 -2.52 1.18
N SER A 37 -18.12 -2.21 1.42
CA SER A 37 -17.01 -2.63 0.56
C SER A 37 -16.52 -4.07 0.82
N GLY A 38 -17.05 -4.75 1.84
CA GLY A 38 -16.64 -6.10 2.22
C GLY A 38 -15.25 -6.19 2.84
N LYS A 39 -14.67 -5.05 3.26
CA LYS A 39 -13.33 -5.01 3.88
C LYS A 39 -13.28 -5.64 5.25
N SER A 40 -14.38 -5.61 5.99
CA SER A 40 -14.49 -6.28 7.28
C SER A 40 -15.89 -6.86 7.50
N ALA A 41 -15.97 -7.97 8.24
CA ALA A 41 -17.24 -8.64 8.53
C ALA A 41 -18.14 -7.73 9.40
N PRO A 42 -19.40 -7.49 9.03
CA PRO A 42 -20.31 -6.69 9.84
C PRO A 42 -20.79 -7.51 11.05
N THR A 43 -20.95 -6.85 12.21
CA THR A 43 -21.64 -7.47 13.35
C THR A 43 -23.13 -7.55 13.07
N LEU A 44 -23.85 -8.44 13.75
CA LEU A 44 -25.31 -8.54 13.59
C LEU A 44 -26.00 -7.19 13.76
N ALA A 45 -25.63 -6.43 14.80
CA ALA A 45 -26.16 -5.09 15.02
C ALA A 45 -25.95 -4.16 13.82
N GLN A 46 -24.77 -4.18 13.20
CA GLN A 46 -24.45 -3.38 12.01
C GLN A 46 -25.25 -3.82 10.78
N VAL A 47 -25.44 -5.13 10.59
CA VAL A 47 -26.30 -5.65 9.52
C VAL A 47 -27.73 -5.16 9.69
N MET A 48 -28.28 -5.26 10.91
CA MET A 48 -29.64 -4.80 11.20
C MET A 48 -29.80 -3.28 10.96
N SER A 49 -28.85 -2.47 11.43
CA SER A 49 -28.85 -1.02 11.20
C SER A 49 -28.84 -0.68 9.70
N LEU A 50 -28.04 -1.39 8.90
CA LEU A 50 -27.98 -1.18 7.45
C LEU A 50 -29.26 -1.61 6.73
N VAL A 51 -29.82 -2.79 7.07
CA VAL A 51 -31.08 -3.29 6.47
C VAL A 51 -32.23 -2.33 6.76
N ASN A 52 -32.36 -1.87 8.01
CA ASN A 52 -33.40 -0.91 8.39
C ASN A 52 -33.23 0.43 7.65
N ALA A 53 -32.00 0.94 7.55
CA ALA A 53 -31.73 2.19 6.84
C ALA A 53 -32.04 2.09 5.34
N PHE A 54 -31.78 0.94 4.72
CA PHE A 54 -32.16 0.72 3.31
C PHE A 54 -33.66 0.62 3.13
N ALA A 55 -34.36 -0.10 4.01
CA ALA A 55 -35.82 -0.20 3.97
C ALA A 55 -36.50 1.18 4.09
N GLU A 56 -36.00 2.02 5.01
CA GLU A 56 -36.53 3.36 5.24
C GLU A 56 -36.22 4.32 4.07
N TYR A 57 -35.00 4.27 3.53
CA TYR A 57 -34.67 5.05 2.33
C TYR A 57 -35.58 4.66 1.15
N ALA A 58 -35.74 3.37 0.92
CA ALA A 58 -36.58 2.83 -0.15
C ALA A 58 -38.06 3.24 0.03
N HIS A 59 -38.57 3.20 1.27
CA HIS A 59 -39.93 3.65 1.60
C HIS A 59 -40.15 5.15 1.36
N THR A 60 -39.21 6.00 1.81
CA THR A 60 -39.29 7.46 1.66
C THR A 60 -39.18 7.92 0.21
N HIS A 61 -38.58 7.10 -0.67
CA HIS A 61 -38.42 7.39 -2.10
C HIS A 61 -39.42 6.64 -2.99
N GLY A 62 -40.46 6.04 -2.40
CA GLY A 62 -41.56 5.42 -3.14
C GLY A 62 -41.24 4.07 -3.79
N ILE A 63 -40.17 3.40 -3.34
CA ILE A 63 -39.73 2.08 -3.84
C ILE A 63 -39.66 1.12 -2.64
N PRO A 64 -40.77 0.79 -1.96
CA PRO A 64 -40.72 -0.05 -0.77
C PRO A 64 -40.14 -1.44 -1.10
N LEU A 65 -39.16 -1.87 -0.29
CA LEU A 65 -38.57 -3.20 -0.43
C LEU A 65 -39.60 -4.28 -0.04
N PRO A 66 -39.56 -5.47 -0.68
CA PRO A 66 -40.40 -6.60 -0.30
C PRO A 66 -40.21 -6.99 1.19
N PRO A 67 -41.30 -7.32 1.92
CA PRO A 67 -41.22 -7.66 3.35
C PRO A 67 -40.26 -8.81 3.69
N ASP A 68 -40.12 -9.77 2.77
CA ASP A 68 -39.22 -10.93 2.88
C ASP A 68 -37.74 -10.59 2.70
N GLU A 69 -37.42 -9.40 2.18
CA GLU A 69 -36.04 -8.90 2.06
C GLU A 69 -35.59 -8.09 3.27
N ILE A 70 -36.54 -7.57 4.06
CA ILE A 70 -36.29 -6.75 5.25
C ILE A 70 -36.58 -7.51 6.55
N GLU A 71 -36.99 -8.78 6.46
CA GLU A 71 -37.34 -9.62 7.60
C GLU A 71 -36.13 -9.90 8.49
N GLN A 72 -36.22 -9.50 9.76
CA GLN A 72 -35.08 -9.54 10.67
C GLN A 72 -34.62 -10.96 11.02
N SER A 73 -35.56 -11.91 11.09
CA SER A 73 -35.32 -13.35 11.33
C SER A 73 -34.36 -13.93 10.29
N LYS A 74 -34.63 -13.68 9.01
CA LYS A 74 -33.82 -14.14 7.88
C LYS A 74 -32.40 -13.59 7.92
N TRP A 75 -32.22 -12.31 8.23
CA TRP A 75 -30.89 -11.72 8.37
C TRP A 75 -30.13 -12.25 9.60
N ARG A 76 -30.83 -12.53 10.71
CA ARG A 76 -30.24 -13.19 11.88
C ARG A 76 -29.77 -14.60 11.56
N GLU A 77 -30.58 -15.37 10.83
CA GLU A 77 -30.22 -16.72 10.38
C GLU A 77 -29.02 -16.72 9.44
N LEU A 78 -28.97 -15.78 8.47
CA LEU A 78 -27.85 -15.63 7.55
C LEU A 78 -26.53 -15.28 8.28
N VAL A 79 -26.58 -14.37 9.25
CA VAL A 79 -25.41 -14.00 10.05
C VAL A 79 -25.00 -15.13 10.99
N ALA A 80 -25.96 -15.82 11.61
CA ALA A 80 -25.68 -16.96 12.49
C ALA A 80 -25.09 -18.17 11.72
N ALA A 81 -25.55 -18.42 10.49
CA ALA A 81 -24.98 -19.42 9.59
C ALA A 81 -23.54 -19.06 9.17
N GLN A 82 -23.23 -17.77 9.05
CA GLN A 82 -21.89 -17.29 8.73
C GLN A 82 -20.92 -17.38 9.93
N ILE A 83 -21.43 -17.31 11.17
CA ILE A 83 -20.65 -17.47 12.41
C ILE A 83 -20.45 -18.96 12.78
N SER A 84 -21.43 -19.82 12.47
CA SER A 84 -21.42 -21.25 12.83
C SER A 84 -20.74 -22.15 11.78
N ALA A 85 -20.38 -21.61 10.62
CA ALA A 85 -19.55 -22.33 9.67
C ALA A 85 -18.13 -22.44 10.24
N PRO A 86 -17.52 -23.65 10.32
CA PRO A 86 -16.08 -23.75 10.56
C PRO A 86 -15.36 -22.87 9.54
N PRO A 87 -14.24 -22.19 9.90
CA PRO A 87 -13.54 -21.33 8.98
C PRO A 87 -13.30 -22.15 7.71
N PRO A 88 -13.83 -21.71 6.55
CA PRO A 88 -13.52 -22.41 5.33
C PRO A 88 -12.00 -22.37 5.23
N LEU A 89 -11.37 -23.54 5.09
CA LEU A 89 -10.09 -23.62 4.38
C LEU A 89 -10.28 -22.70 3.17
N GLU A 90 -9.50 -21.63 3.10
CA GLU A 90 -9.63 -20.59 2.08
C GLU A 90 -9.25 -21.16 0.71
N THR A 91 -10.08 -22.06 0.18
CA THR A 91 -10.27 -22.28 -1.25
C THR A 91 -11.48 -21.45 -1.67
N GLY A 92 -11.49 -20.18 -1.25
CA GLY A 92 -12.30 -19.15 -1.87
C GLY A 92 -11.63 -18.76 -3.18
N ILE A 93 -11.77 -19.60 -4.22
CA ILE A 93 -11.64 -19.12 -5.59
C ILE A 93 -12.73 -18.07 -5.73
N LYS A 94 -12.37 -16.80 -5.52
CA LYS A 94 -13.16 -15.68 -6.00
C LYS A 94 -13.30 -15.88 -7.50
N ASP A 95 -14.49 -16.28 -7.94
CA ASP A 95 -14.89 -16.21 -9.34
C ASP A 95 -15.05 -14.74 -9.77
N SER A 96 -13.97 -13.95 -9.69
CA SER A 96 -13.85 -12.64 -10.34
C SER A 96 -12.99 -12.73 -11.62
N THR A 97 -13.08 -13.88 -12.28
CA THR A 97 -12.06 -14.57 -13.08
C THR A 97 -12.00 -14.15 -14.55
N SER A 98 -12.40 -12.93 -14.91
CA SER A 98 -12.21 -12.44 -16.29
C SER A 98 -11.40 -11.16 -16.32
N TRP A 99 -10.24 -11.23 -16.98
CA TRP A 99 -9.47 -10.07 -17.40
C TRP A 99 -10.40 -9.12 -18.17
N ASN A 100 -10.29 -7.81 -17.97
CA ASN A 100 -11.09 -6.86 -18.74
C ASN A 100 -10.56 -6.78 -20.18
N LEU A 101 -11.22 -7.51 -21.08
CA LEU A 101 -10.85 -7.62 -22.49
C LEU A 101 -11.50 -6.58 -23.41
N GLU A 102 -12.44 -5.77 -22.89
CA GLU A 102 -13.15 -4.76 -23.68
C GLU A 102 -12.24 -3.75 -24.40
N PRO A 103 -11.14 -3.25 -23.79
CA PRO A 103 -10.24 -2.34 -24.48
C PRO A 103 -9.64 -2.94 -25.76
N PHE A 104 -9.30 -4.23 -25.76
CA PHE A 104 -8.77 -4.90 -26.94
C PHE A 104 -9.82 -5.13 -28.01
N ARG A 105 -11.05 -5.48 -27.62
CA ARG A 105 -12.18 -5.63 -28.55
C ARG A 105 -12.42 -4.32 -29.32
N ARG A 106 -12.42 -3.20 -28.61
CA ARG A 106 -12.59 -1.87 -29.21
C ARG A 106 -11.42 -1.46 -30.08
N ALA A 107 -10.19 -1.83 -29.71
CA ALA A 107 -8.99 -1.56 -30.48
C ALA A 107 -8.74 -2.56 -31.63
N GLN A 108 -9.64 -3.54 -31.82
CA GLN A 108 -9.51 -4.63 -32.81
C GLN A 108 -8.19 -5.43 -32.69
N MET A 109 -7.66 -5.55 -31.47
CA MET A 109 -6.44 -6.32 -31.16
C MET A 109 -6.78 -7.78 -30.86
N PHE A 110 -7.31 -8.49 -31.87
CA PHE A 110 -7.78 -9.86 -31.74
C PHE A 110 -6.66 -10.87 -31.43
N ASP A 111 -5.44 -10.57 -31.88
CA ASP A 111 -4.23 -11.32 -31.57
C ASP A 111 -3.93 -11.32 -30.06
N VAL A 112 -4.02 -10.15 -29.42
CA VAL A 112 -3.80 -10.00 -27.97
C VAL A 112 -4.94 -10.65 -27.18
N LEU A 113 -6.18 -10.54 -27.67
CA LEU A 113 -7.33 -11.24 -27.09
C LEU A 113 -7.11 -12.75 -27.05
N GLU A 114 -6.68 -13.34 -28.17
CA GLU A 114 -6.44 -14.78 -28.27
C GLU A 114 -5.36 -15.24 -27.28
N ILE A 115 -4.29 -14.46 -27.09
CA ILE A 115 -3.25 -14.76 -26.10
C ILE A 115 -3.83 -14.83 -24.70
N VAL A 116 -4.62 -13.83 -24.28
CA VAL A 116 -5.20 -13.80 -22.92
C VAL A 116 -6.21 -14.93 -22.74
N GLU A 117 -7.10 -15.14 -23.71
CA GLU A 117 -8.14 -16.18 -23.64
C GLU A 117 -7.52 -17.59 -23.59
N ARG A 118 -6.46 -17.84 -24.35
CA ARG A 118 -5.76 -19.13 -24.33
C ARG A 118 -4.96 -19.38 -23.05
N ASN A 119 -4.43 -18.32 -22.43
CA ASN A 119 -3.48 -18.43 -21.32
C ASN A 119 -4.02 -17.95 -19.97
N HIS A 120 -5.30 -17.59 -19.84
CA HIS A 120 -5.85 -17.04 -18.60
C HIS A 120 -5.72 -17.94 -17.35
N LYS A 121 -5.50 -19.25 -17.54
CA LYS A 121 -5.25 -20.23 -16.46
C LYS A 121 -3.76 -20.46 -16.16
N SER A 122 -2.89 -19.93 -17.01
CA SER A 122 -1.44 -20.06 -16.91
C SER A 122 -0.87 -18.88 -16.11
N PRO A 123 0.25 -19.05 -15.40
CA PRO A 123 0.88 -17.97 -14.64
C PRO A 123 1.16 -16.74 -15.52
N PRO A 124 0.91 -15.50 -15.06
CA PRO A 124 1.13 -14.30 -15.87
C PRO A 124 2.54 -14.19 -16.45
N ALA A 125 3.55 -14.69 -15.73
CA ALA A 125 4.94 -14.73 -16.19
C ALA A 125 5.13 -15.35 -17.59
N THR A 126 4.26 -16.26 -18.03
CA THR A 126 4.41 -16.96 -19.32
C THR A 126 3.80 -16.24 -20.52
N TRP A 127 2.94 -15.23 -20.31
CA TRP A 127 2.18 -14.61 -21.40
C TRP A 127 1.99 -13.09 -21.27
N LEU A 128 2.13 -12.52 -20.07
CA LEU A 128 1.84 -11.11 -19.80
C LEU A 128 2.75 -10.16 -20.62
N VAL A 129 4.01 -10.55 -20.84
CA VAL A 129 4.96 -9.79 -21.67
C VAL A 129 4.43 -9.61 -23.09
N ASP A 130 3.86 -10.66 -23.67
CA ASP A 130 3.35 -10.66 -25.05
C ASP A 130 2.08 -9.83 -25.20
N VAL A 131 1.35 -9.61 -24.11
CA VAL A 131 0.20 -8.70 -24.05
C VAL A 131 0.65 -7.25 -23.84
N ILE A 132 1.56 -7.00 -22.90
CA ILE A 132 2.01 -5.64 -22.56
C ILE A 132 2.82 -5.00 -23.69
N ARG A 133 3.65 -5.77 -24.41
CA ARG A 133 4.52 -5.22 -25.46
C ARG A 133 3.72 -4.55 -26.60
N PRO A 134 2.70 -5.18 -27.21
CA PRO A 134 1.79 -4.52 -28.15
C PRO A 134 1.05 -3.32 -27.56
N MET A 135 0.56 -3.43 -26.31
CA MET A 135 -0.14 -2.32 -25.65
C MET A 135 0.73 -1.09 -25.47
N LEU A 136 1.97 -1.27 -25.01
CA LEU A 136 2.96 -0.20 -24.90
C LEU A 136 3.24 0.46 -26.25
N LYS A 137 3.38 -0.33 -27.32
CA LYS A 137 3.59 0.18 -28.69
C LYS A 137 2.38 1.00 -29.17
N ALA A 138 1.18 0.55 -28.83
CA ALA A 138 -0.08 1.22 -29.14
C ALA A 138 -0.41 2.39 -28.18
N LYS A 139 0.43 2.66 -27.17
CA LYS A 139 0.18 3.65 -26.10
C LYS A 139 -1.15 3.41 -25.35
N MET A 140 -1.55 2.15 -25.21
CA MET A 140 -2.75 1.75 -24.45
C MET A 140 -2.43 1.59 -22.96
N ASP A 141 -3.42 1.81 -22.12
CA ASP A 141 -3.30 1.55 -20.68
C ASP A 141 -3.38 0.05 -20.39
N PHE A 142 -2.39 -0.47 -19.68
CA PHE A 142 -2.27 -1.87 -19.25
C PHE A 142 -2.18 -2.00 -17.72
N SER A 143 -2.49 -0.92 -16.98
CA SER A 143 -2.37 -0.88 -15.52
C SER A 143 -3.24 -1.95 -14.84
N GLU A 144 -4.38 -2.31 -15.45
CA GLU A 144 -5.22 -3.39 -14.92
C GLU A 144 -4.56 -4.76 -14.97
N PHE A 145 -3.82 -5.03 -16.04
CA PHE A 145 -3.13 -6.30 -16.18
C PHE A 145 -2.04 -6.47 -15.12
N ILE A 146 -1.27 -5.39 -14.90
CA ILE A 146 -0.23 -5.35 -13.86
C ILE A 146 -0.85 -5.50 -12.47
N ARG A 147 -1.93 -4.76 -12.18
CA ARG A 147 -2.62 -4.82 -10.89
C ARG A 147 -3.16 -6.22 -10.60
N ARG A 148 -3.74 -6.89 -11.59
CA ARG A 148 -4.21 -8.28 -11.42
C ARG A 148 -3.05 -9.25 -11.23
N ALA A 149 -1.98 -9.14 -12.02
CA ALA A 149 -0.79 -9.97 -11.84
C ALA A 149 -0.15 -9.80 -10.46
N ALA A 150 -0.27 -8.62 -9.85
CA ALA A 150 0.21 -8.33 -8.50
C ALA A 150 -0.58 -9.02 -7.37
N THR A 151 -1.73 -9.63 -7.68
CA THR A 151 -2.58 -10.34 -6.70
C THR A 151 -2.39 -11.86 -6.72
N GLU A 152 -1.52 -12.35 -7.61
CA GLU A 152 -1.14 -13.76 -7.66
C GLU A 152 -0.30 -14.14 -6.43
N ASP A 153 0.00 -15.43 -6.25
CA ASP A 153 0.85 -15.84 -5.14
C ASP A 153 2.26 -15.21 -5.22
N PRO A 154 2.96 -15.05 -4.08
CA PRO A 154 4.26 -14.40 -4.02
C PRO A 154 5.31 -14.97 -5.00
N ALA A 155 5.32 -16.28 -5.25
CA ALA A 155 6.27 -16.88 -6.17
C ALA A 155 5.94 -16.51 -7.62
N SER A 156 4.65 -16.54 -8.00
CA SER A 156 4.16 -16.08 -9.29
C SER A 156 4.44 -14.60 -9.53
N VAL A 157 4.32 -13.74 -8.51
CA VAL A 157 4.70 -12.32 -8.58
C VAL A 157 6.19 -12.19 -8.93
N VAL A 158 7.08 -12.88 -8.21
CA VAL A 158 8.53 -12.83 -8.46
C VAL A 158 8.88 -13.28 -9.89
N GLN A 159 8.28 -14.38 -10.36
CA GLN A 159 8.51 -14.85 -11.73
C GLN A 159 7.98 -13.86 -12.78
N THR A 160 6.86 -13.19 -12.49
CA THR A 160 6.30 -12.18 -13.39
C THR A 160 7.18 -10.93 -13.43
N VAL A 161 7.72 -10.48 -12.29
CA VAL A 161 8.71 -9.38 -12.24
C VAL A 161 9.93 -9.75 -13.07
N LYS A 162 10.48 -10.96 -12.91
CA LYS A 162 11.63 -11.43 -13.70
C LYS A 162 11.37 -11.41 -15.20
N ALA A 163 10.21 -11.91 -15.63
CA ALA A 163 9.83 -11.91 -17.03
C ALA A 163 9.69 -10.50 -17.60
N LEU A 164 9.06 -9.58 -16.85
CA LEU A 164 8.91 -8.18 -17.24
C LEU A 164 10.25 -7.45 -17.28
N ASP A 165 11.10 -7.64 -16.28
CA ASP A 165 12.42 -7.01 -16.21
C ASP A 165 13.32 -7.44 -17.38
N SER A 166 13.31 -8.74 -17.72
CA SER A 166 14.04 -9.27 -18.88
C SER A 166 13.53 -8.70 -20.20
N ALA A 167 12.20 -8.49 -20.31
CA ALA A 167 11.57 -8.00 -21.54
C ALA A 167 11.64 -6.47 -21.69
N PHE A 168 11.72 -5.75 -20.59
CA PHE A 168 11.74 -4.30 -20.49
C PHE A 168 12.87 -3.86 -19.56
N PRO A 169 14.15 -4.14 -19.88
CA PRO A 169 15.25 -3.86 -18.99
C PRO A 169 15.40 -2.36 -18.73
N GLU A 170 15.94 -2.02 -17.57
CA GLU A 170 16.33 -0.65 -17.29
C GLU A 170 17.45 -0.20 -18.24
N PRO A 171 17.50 1.09 -18.61
CA PRO A 171 18.63 1.63 -19.35
C PRO A 171 19.92 1.46 -18.55
N SER A 172 20.98 0.92 -19.17
CA SER A 172 22.30 0.79 -18.56
C SER A 172 22.94 2.14 -18.23
N ASP A 173 22.58 3.17 -19.00
CA ASP A 173 23.14 4.52 -18.89
C ASP A 173 22.09 5.47 -18.31
N LEU A 174 22.17 5.70 -16.99
CA LEU A 174 21.53 6.85 -16.36
C LEU A 174 22.41 8.08 -16.59
N ASP A 175 22.36 8.63 -17.80
CA ASP A 175 23.04 9.89 -18.11
C ASP A 175 22.49 10.98 -17.15
N HIS A 176 23.35 11.53 -16.31
CA HIS A 176 23.05 12.57 -15.31
C HIS A 176 22.12 12.21 -14.13
N GLY A 177 22.03 10.93 -13.76
CA GLY A 177 21.65 10.56 -12.39
C GLY A 177 20.17 10.71 -11.99
N GLN A 178 19.27 11.17 -12.88
CA GLN A 178 17.82 10.96 -12.73
C GLN A 178 17.12 10.79 -14.08
N PRO A 179 16.31 9.73 -14.27
CA PRO A 179 15.45 9.65 -15.43
C PRO A 179 14.36 10.74 -15.32
N ILE A 180 14.41 11.73 -16.23
CA ILE A 180 13.41 12.81 -16.34
C ILE A 180 11.99 12.24 -16.63
N ARG A 181 11.90 10.99 -17.08
CA ARG A 181 10.64 10.30 -17.43
C ARG A 181 10.66 8.85 -16.97
N PRO A 182 9.50 8.29 -16.56
CA PRO A 182 9.38 6.86 -16.27
C PRO A 182 9.87 6.02 -17.44
N THR A 183 10.77 5.08 -17.17
CA THR A 183 11.25 4.10 -18.15
C THR A 183 10.17 3.06 -18.45
N ARG A 184 10.38 2.24 -19.49
CA ARG A 184 9.48 1.10 -19.75
C ARG A 184 9.49 0.10 -18.60
N ASN A 185 10.64 -0.09 -17.94
CA ASN A 185 10.76 -0.92 -16.75
C ASN A 185 9.90 -0.37 -15.61
N ASP A 186 10.01 0.93 -15.31
CA ASP A 186 9.22 1.60 -14.27
C ASP A 186 7.71 1.44 -14.52
N LEU A 187 7.29 1.57 -15.78
CA LEU A 187 5.90 1.43 -16.18
C LEU A 187 5.39 -0.02 -16.13
N THR A 188 6.28 -1.02 -16.06
CA THR A 188 5.94 -2.45 -16.10
C THR A 188 6.35 -3.15 -14.80
N ALA A 189 7.58 -3.65 -14.69
CA ALA A 189 8.12 -4.31 -13.51
C ALA A 189 8.02 -3.42 -12.25
N GLY A 190 8.37 -2.13 -12.36
CA GLY A 190 8.26 -1.18 -11.25
C GLY A 190 6.82 -1.01 -10.75
N LYS A 191 5.84 -0.86 -11.65
CA LYS A 191 4.42 -0.84 -11.28
C LYS A 191 3.95 -2.16 -10.65
N LEU A 192 4.42 -3.31 -11.14
CA LEU A 192 4.09 -4.61 -10.56
C LEU A 192 4.60 -4.72 -9.12
N ILE A 193 5.85 -4.29 -8.87
CA ILE A 193 6.45 -4.23 -7.53
C ILE A 193 5.64 -3.33 -6.60
N TRP A 194 5.23 -2.14 -7.07
CA TRP A 194 4.38 -1.23 -6.31
C TRP A 194 3.06 -1.87 -5.89
N HIS A 195 2.34 -2.49 -6.83
CA HIS A 195 1.08 -3.15 -6.53
C HIS A 195 1.28 -4.36 -5.62
N ALA A 196 2.35 -5.14 -5.82
CA ALA A 196 2.68 -6.27 -4.97
C ALA A 196 2.98 -5.82 -3.53
N ALA A 197 3.63 -4.68 -3.34
CA ALA A 197 3.87 -4.13 -1.99
C ALA A 197 2.56 -3.76 -1.28
N LEU A 198 1.55 -3.29 -2.02
CA LEU A 198 0.23 -2.98 -1.46
C LEU A 198 -0.55 -4.25 -1.07
N GLU A 199 -0.51 -5.28 -1.92
CA GLU A 199 -1.29 -6.51 -1.72
C GLU A 199 -0.60 -7.47 -0.73
N HIS A 200 0.71 -7.65 -0.86
CA HIS A 200 1.48 -8.67 -0.15
C HIS A 200 2.39 -8.12 0.94
N GLY A 201 2.59 -6.80 1.01
CA GLY A 201 3.60 -6.19 1.88
C GLY A 201 3.45 -6.59 3.35
N ALA A 202 2.22 -6.73 3.85
CA ALA A 202 1.98 -7.07 5.25
C ALA A 202 2.20 -8.56 5.60
N GLN A 203 2.18 -9.47 4.63
CA GLN A 203 2.10 -10.92 4.90
C GLN A 203 3.18 -11.75 4.21
N ALA A 204 3.75 -11.29 3.11
CA ALA A 204 4.68 -12.07 2.30
C ALA A 204 5.96 -11.31 1.93
N THR A 205 6.29 -10.24 2.65
CA THR A 205 7.52 -9.47 2.41
C THR A 205 8.79 -10.33 2.40
N PRO A 206 9.05 -11.22 3.37
CA PRO A 206 10.27 -12.05 3.34
C PRO A 206 10.33 -12.94 2.10
N ALA A 207 9.21 -13.55 1.70
CA ALA A 207 9.14 -14.44 0.55
C ALA A 207 9.44 -13.70 -0.76
N ILE A 208 8.84 -12.51 -0.95
CA ILE A 208 9.06 -11.70 -2.15
C ILE A 208 10.50 -11.18 -2.20
N VAL A 209 11.02 -10.64 -1.09
CA VAL A 209 12.40 -10.10 -1.04
C VAL A 209 13.44 -11.20 -1.29
N ALA A 210 13.32 -12.34 -0.62
CA ALA A 210 14.21 -13.48 -0.85
C ALA A 210 14.11 -14.01 -2.28
N GLY A 211 12.89 -14.09 -2.82
CA GLY A 211 12.64 -14.49 -4.20
C GLY A 211 13.32 -13.56 -5.20
N LEU A 212 13.10 -12.25 -5.10
CA LEU A 212 13.71 -11.25 -5.97
C LEU A 212 15.24 -11.30 -5.92
N ARG A 213 15.83 -11.38 -4.72
CA ARG A 213 17.29 -11.52 -4.55
C ARG A 213 17.84 -12.79 -5.20
N ARG A 214 17.14 -13.92 -5.04
CA ARG A 214 17.54 -15.21 -5.65
C ARG A 214 17.55 -15.14 -7.18
N GLU A 215 16.65 -14.35 -7.77
CA GLU A 215 16.61 -14.13 -9.22
C GLU A 215 17.58 -13.03 -9.71
N GLY A 216 18.42 -12.45 -8.83
CA GLY A 216 19.35 -11.38 -9.17
C GLY A 216 18.72 -10.00 -9.33
N LEU A 217 17.49 -9.81 -8.85
CA LEU A 217 16.70 -8.58 -9.00
C LEU A 217 16.83 -7.67 -7.76
N GLU A 218 18.07 -7.37 -7.36
CA GLU A 218 18.36 -6.66 -6.10
C GLU A 218 17.71 -5.26 -6.02
N ARG A 219 17.71 -4.52 -7.13
CA ARG A 219 17.07 -3.21 -7.21
C ARG A 219 15.56 -3.31 -6.98
N HIS A 220 14.90 -4.30 -7.57
CA HIS A 220 13.46 -4.51 -7.35
C HIS A 220 13.14 -4.94 -5.92
N ALA A 221 14.02 -5.72 -5.28
CA ALA A 221 13.88 -6.04 -3.86
C ALA A 221 13.95 -4.77 -2.99
N TRP A 222 14.88 -3.86 -3.29
CA TRP A 222 14.97 -2.56 -2.60
C TRP A 222 13.74 -1.69 -2.86
N THR A 223 13.27 -1.59 -4.11
CA THR A 223 12.06 -0.85 -4.47
C THR A 223 10.84 -1.39 -3.75
N PHE A 224 10.68 -2.73 -3.72
CA PHE A 224 9.59 -3.39 -2.99
C PHE A 224 9.61 -3.03 -1.51
N LEU A 225 10.77 -3.13 -0.84
CA LEU A 225 10.90 -2.71 0.57
C LEU A 225 10.59 -1.23 0.75
N GLY A 226 11.01 -0.36 -0.18
CA GLY A 226 10.70 1.07 -0.14
C GLY A 226 9.20 1.34 -0.23
N ASP A 227 8.49 0.56 -1.03
CA ASP A 227 7.06 0.66 -1.23
C ASP A 227 6.27 0.12 -0.04
N VAL A 228 6.70 -1.00 0.54
CA VAL A 228 6.19 -1.53 1.81
C VAL A 228 6.41 -0.51 2.94
N ALA A 229 7.63 0.01 3.05
CA ALA A 229 7.99 1.02 4.03
C ALA A 229 7.16 2.29 3.88
N ARG A 230 6.81 2.69 2.66
CA ARG A 230 6.04 3.90 2.38
C ARG A 230 4.54 3.78 2.68
N THR A 231 3.98 2.57 2.57
CA THR A 231 2.51 2.38 2.49
C THR A 231 1.89 1.73 3.73
N LEU A 232 2.60 0.81 4.40
CA LEU A 232 2.01 0.05 5.50
C LEU A 232 1.71 0.92 6.73
N ALA A 233 0.67 0.59 7.48
CA ALA A 233 0.46 1.17 8.80
C ALA A 233 1.56 0.68 9.77
N PRO A 234 1.92 1.46 10.83
CA PRO A 234 3.00 1.08 11.75
C PRO A 234 2.85 -0.31 12.38
N ILE A 235 1.62 -0.71 12.72
CA ILE A 235 1.33 -2.03 13.29
C ILE A 235 1.67 -3.18 12.33
N TYR A 236 1.36 -3.04 11.04
CA TYR A 236 1.71 -4.04 10.03
C TYR A 236 3.20 -4.02 9.71
N LEU A 237 3.82 -2.83 9.72
CA LEU A 237 5.26 -2.69 9.56
C LEU A 237 6.02 -3.45 10.66
N ALA A 238 5.56 -3.39 11.92
CA ALA A 238 6.15 -4.15 13.01
C ALA A 238 6.06 -5.67 12.81
N GLY A 239 4.92 -6.18 12.33
CA GLY A 239 4.78 -7.59 11.95
C GLY A 239 5.80 -8.02 10.88
N VAL A 240 5.95 -7.21 9.84
CA VAL A 240 6.93 -7.46 8.76
C VAL A 240 8.37 -7.49 9.28
N LEU A 241 8.73 -6.64 10.26
CA LEU A 241 10.06 -6.65 10.86
C LEU A 241 10.35 -7.97 11.59
N GLU A 242 9.38 -8.47 12.37
CA GLU A 242 9.51 -9.77 13.04
C GLU A 242 9.57 -10.93 12.03
N ASP A 243 8.81 -10.86 10.94
CA ASP A 243 8.85 -11.86 9.87
C ASP A 243 10.21 -11.87 9.15
N LEU A 244 10.76 -10.69 8.84
CA LEU A 244 12.10 -10.56 8.24
C LEU A 244 13.20 -11.09 9.17
N LYS A 245 13.11 -10.77 10.47
CA LYS A 245 14.03 -11.26 11.49
C LYS A 245 13.96 -12.77 11.65
N THR A 246 12.76 -13.34 11.67
CA THR A 246 12.53 -14.80 11.72
C THR A 246 13.10 -15.50 10.48
N ALA A 247 12.95 -14.88 9.31
CA ALA A 247 13.54 -15.34 8.05
C ALA A 247 15.06 -15.11 7.95
N ARG A 248 15.71 -14.55 8.98
CA ARG A 248 17.14 -14.20 9.02
C ARG A 248 17.56 -13.17 7.97
N LEU A 249 16.65 -12.26 7.62
CA LEU A 249 16.87 -11.14 6.68
C LEU A 249 17.10 -9.83 7.45
N SER A 250 18.04 -9.82 8.41
CA SER A 250 18.28 -8.66 9.28
C SER A 250 18.77 -7.41 8.52
N THR A 251 19.46 -7.60 7.40
CA THR A 251 19.86 -6.48 6.53
C THR A 251 18.64 -5.80 5.91
N ASP A 252 17.67 -6.59 5.43
CA ASP A 252 16.43 -6.08 4.85
C ASP A 252 15.53 -5.44 5.91
N GLU A 253 15.50 -5.98 7.14
CA GLU A 253 14.84 -5.35 8.29
C GLU A 253 15.40 -3.93 8.55
N ASN A 254 16.73 -3.80 8.60
CA ASN A 254 17.40 -2.50 8.78
C ASN A 254 17.10 -1.53 7.64
N TRP A 255 17.08 -2.03 6.41
CA TRP A 255 16.75 -1.25 5.22
C TRP A 255 15.30 -0.78 5.27
N LEU A 256 14.36 -1.64 5.65
CA LEU A 256 12.95 -1.31 5.77
C LEU A 256 12.71 -0.18 6.77
N LEU A 257 13.36 -0.22 7.94
CA LEU A 257 13.28 0.86 8.94
C LEU A 257 13.87 2.18 8.42
N THR A 258 15.03 2.10 7.77
CA THR A 258 15.67 3.27 7.15
C THR A 258 14.78 3.89 6.07
N LEU A 259 14.18 3.04 5.22
CA LEU A 259 13.25 3.44 4.15
C LEU A 259 11.97 4.04 4.72
N ALA A 260 11.48 3.56 5.88
CA ALA A 260 10.31 4.14 6.54
C ALA A 260 10.56 5.59 6.97
N GLY A 261 11.81 5.93 7.33
CA GLY A 261 12.22 7.30 7.61
C GLY A 261 12.22 8.18 6.36
N ALA A 262 12.91 7.77 5.29
CA ALA A 262 13.16 8.66 4.15
C ALA A 262 12.25 8.50 2.91
N LYS A 263 11.35 7.52 2.85
CA LYS A 263 10.39 7.39 1.72
C LYS A 263 8.95 7.71 2.11
N ARG A 264 8.61 7.77 3.41
CA ARG A 264 7.26 8.14 3.85
C ARG A 264 7.04 9.64 3.70
N LYS A 265 5.79 10.03 3.47
CA LYS A 265 5.39 11.43 3.60
C LYS A 265 5.62 11.90 5.05
N PRO A 266 5.98 13.18 5.29
CA PRO A 266 6.31 13.65 6.64
C PRO A 266 5.28 13.32 7.74
N HIS A 267 3.98 13.49 7.48
CA HIS A 267 2.92 13.10 8.44
C HIS A 267 2.86 11.60 8.74
N ARG A 268 3.27 10.74 7.79
CA ARG A 268 3.31 9.28 8.00
C ARG A 268 4.56 8.83 8.75
N VAL A 269 5.66 9.59 8.69
CA VAL A 269 6.85 9.34 9.52
C VAL A 269 6.47 9.50 11.00
N TYR A 270 5.74 10.57 11.33
CA TYR A 270 5.23 10.81 12.68
C TYR A 270 4.43 9.61 13.26
N GLU A 271 3.54 9.01 12.47
CA GLU A 271 2.76 7.83 12.88
C GLU A 271 3.68 6.65 13.27
N VAL A 272 4.74 6.43 12.50
CA VAL A 272 5.73 5.36 12.74
C VAL A 272 6.55 5.64 13.99
N ILE A 273 7.04 6.88 14.15
CA ILE A 273 7.82 7.28 15.33
C ILE A 273 6.96 7.16 16.59
N THR A 274 5.71 7.64 16.57
CA THR A 274 4.79 7.53 17.71
C THR A 274 4.55 6.08 18.12
N TYR A 275 4.41 5.19 17.13
CA TYR A 275 4.22 3.77 17.39
C TYR A 275 5.48 3.13 17.99
N PHE A 276 6.65 3.31 17.37
CA PHE A 276 7.88 2.67 17.84
C PHE A 276 8.46 3.30 19.11
N ASP A 277 8.20 4.57 19.41
CA ASP A 277 8.61 5.18 20.70
C ASP A 277 8.02 4.44 21.91
N ARG A 278 6.87 3.80 21.73
CA ARG A 278 6.18 3.02 22.79
C ARG A 278 6.53 1.53 22.79
N ASN A 279 6.95 0.98 21.65
CA ASN A 279 7.03 -0.46 21.45
C ASN A 279 8.47 -0.95 21.19
N ASP A 280 9.29 -0.20 20.46
CA ASP A 280 10.68 -0.56 20.15
C ASP A 280 11.51 0.70 19.84
N THR A 281 12.27 1.15 20.83
CA THR A 281 13.12 2.34 20.72
C THR A 281 14.27 2.16 19.73
N ARG A 282 14.75 0.93 19.50
CA ARG A 282 15.82 0.67 18.53
C ARG A 282 15.28 0.80 17.10
N ALA A 283 14.08 0.29 16.85
CA ALA A 283 13.40 0.49 15.57
C ALA A 283 13.12 1.99 15.32
N ARG A 284 12.61 2.71 16.34
CA ARG A 284 12.42 4.16 16.29
C ARG A 284 13.69 4.89 15.85
N ASP A 285 14.82 4.60 16.50
CA ASP A 285 16.09 5.31 16.21
C ASP A 285 16.59 5.05 14.79
N LYS A 286 16.38 3.84 14.26
CA LYS A 286 16.69 3.53 12.85
C LYS A 286 15.79 4.30 11.88
N VAL A 287 14.51 4.47 12.20
CA VAL A 287 13.59 5.30 11.38
C VAL A 287 14.02 6.76 11.44
N LEU A 288 14.35 7.29 12.62
CA LEU A 288 14.81 8.67 12.81
C LEU A 288 16.07 8.96 12.00
N LYS A 289 17.08 8.08 12.10
CA LYS A 289 18.32 8.16 11.31
C LYS A 289 18.07 7.99 9.81
N GLY A 290 16.96 7.33 9.43
CA GLY A 290 16.58 7.16 8.04
C GLY A 290 16.15 8.46 7.37
N ILE A 291 15.56 9.42 8.08
CA ILE A 291 14.92 10.63 7.53
C ILE A 291 15.84 11.42 6.59
N CYS A 292 17.11 11.55 6.93
CA CYS A 292 18.07 12.41 6.22
C CYS A 292 18.93 11.65 5.20
N LYS A 293 18.62 10.39 4.89
CA LYS A 293 19.52 9.55 4.09
C LYS A 293 19.64 9.97 2.61
N TRP A 294 18.59 10.59 2.04
CA TRP A 294 18.53 10.86 0.60
C TRP A 294 18.07 12.26 0.21
N ASP A 295 17.45 13.01 1.12
CA ASP A 295 16.83 14.29 0.78
C ASP A 295 16.84 15.26 1.97
N CYS A 296 17.47 16.41 1.79
CA CYS A 296 17.53 17.49 2.78
C CYS A 296 16.18 18.20 2.93
N ASP A 297 15.33 18.20 1.90
CA ASP A 297 14.01 18.84 1.91
C ASP A 297 13.07 18.07 2.83
N HIS A 298 13.18 16.73 2.79
CA HIS A 298 12.43 15.85 3.66
C HIS A 298 12.84 16.00 5.14
N LEU A 299 14.13 16.25 5.41
CA LEU A 299 14.64 16.47 6.76
C LEU A 299 13.94 17.64 7.47
N GLU A 300 13.95 18.82 6.84
CA GLU A 300 13.41 20.06 7.41
C GLU A 300 11.93 19.89 7.81
N VAL A 301 11.10 19.42 6.87
CA VAL A 301 9.66 19.27 7.08
C VAL A 301 9.33 18.22 8.15
N VAL A 302 10.15 17.17 8.29
CA VAL A 302 9.93 16.14 9.30
C VAL A 302 10.36 16.64 10.69
N VAL A 303 11.49 17.33 10.81
CA VAL A 303 11.97 17.88 12.09
C VAL A 303 10.97 18.89 12.66
N GLU A 304 10.51 19.84 11.84
CA GLU A 304 9.51 20.83 12.25
C GLU A 304 8.25 20.17 12.81
N ARG A 305 7.70 19.17 12.09
CA ARG A 305 6.50 18.44 12.53
C ARG A 305 6.71 17.59 13.78
N LEU A 306 7.89 17.01 13.96
CA LEU A 306 8.20 16.27 15.17
C LEU A 306 8.35 17.21 16.36
N ALA A 307 8.93 18.40 16.16
CA ALA A 307 9.09 19.42 17.19
C ALA A 307 7.74 19.90 17.76
N GLU A 308 6.70 20.03 16.93
CA GLU A 308 5.34 20.37 17.38
C GLU A 308 4.74 19.40 18.41
N LYS A 309 5.23 18.15 18.47
CA LYS A 309 4.63 17.06 19.26
C LYS A 309 5.55 16.48 20.32
N PHE A 310 6.85 16.50 20.06
CA PHE A 310 7.87 15.88 20.89
C PHE A 310 8.96 16.85 21.31
N ASP A 311 8.77 18.15 21.05
CA ASP A 311 9.82 19.16 21.15
C ASP A 311 11.07 18.73 20.36
N ASN A 312 12.24 19.24 20.72
CA ASN A 312 13.49 18.88 20.05
C ASN A 312 14.06 17.51 20.46
N ARG A 313 13.26 16.63 21.09
CA ARG A 313 13.72 15.34 21.65
C ARG A 313 14.41 14.43 20.64
N PHE A 314 13.98 14.46 19.38
CA PHE A 314 14.49 13.55 18.36
C PHE A 314 15.50 14.17 17.40
N THR A 315 15.71 15.49 17.47
CA THR A 315 16.53 16.24 16.52
C THR A 315 17.96 15.68 16.45
N ASP A 316 18.61 15.44 17.59
CA ASP A 316 19.97 14.88 17.62
C ASP A 316 20.07 13.51 16.97
N THR A 317 19.05 12.65 17.16
CA THR A 317 19.02 11.30 16.56
C THR A 317 18.81 11.36 15.05
N ILE A 318 18.06 12.34 14.56
CA ILE A 318 17.85 12.55 13.12
C ILE A 318 19.14 13.06 12.48
N ILE A 319 19.78 14.07 13.08
CA ILE A 319 21.06 14.60 12.60
C ILE A 319 22.13 13.50 12.64
N GLN A 320 22.04 12.56 13.59
CA GLN A 320 22.89 11.37 13.62
C GLN A 320 22.84 10.49 12.38
N GLY A 321 21.75 10.53 11.61
CA GLY A 321 21.62 9.79 10.36
C GLY A 321 22.33 10.41 9.15
N ILE A 322 22.77 11.67 9.23
CA ILE A 322 23.38 12.38 8.10
C ILE A 322 24.79 11.82 7.86
N PRO A 323 25.11 11.31 6.66
CA PRO A 323 26.46 10.92 6.31
C PRO A 323 27.42 12.11 6.49
N ARG A 324 28.57 11.90 7.12
CA ARG A 324 29.50 12.99 7.47
C ARG A 324 29.97 13.77 6.24
N GLU A 325 30.21 13.06 5.15
CA GLU A 325 30.60 13.63 3.85
C GLU A 325 29.55 14.60 3.28
N ASN A 326 28.29 14.49 3.71
CA ASN A 326 27.19 15.34 3.24
C ASN A 326 26.76 16.39 4.27
N ALA A 327 27.30 16.37 5.49
CA ALA A 327 26.82 17.22 6.58
C ALA A 327 26.95 18.71 6.28
N LEU A 328 28.09 19.14 5.69
CA LEU A 328 28.31 20.54 5.32
C LEU A 328 27.38 21.00 4.17
N ASP A 329 27.17 20.15 3.16
CA ASP A 329 26.23 20.43 2.06
C ASP A 329 24.78 20.55 2.58
N TYR A 330 24.38 19.68 3.51
CA TYR A 330 23.07 19.77 4.17
C TYR A 330 22.94 21.05 4.98
N ALA A 331 23.95 21.41 5.78
CA ALA A 331 23.94 22.65 6.56
C ALA A 331 23.83 23.89 5.66
N GLU A 332 24.57 23.94 4.55
CA GLU A 332 24.48 25.04 3.59
C GLU A 332 23.09 25.14 2.96
N LYS A 333 22.51 24.02 2.51
CA LYS A 333 21.14 23.98 1.97
C LYS A 333 20.09 24.45 2.97
N LEU A 334 20.22 24.07 4.23
CA LEU A 334 19.33 24.52 5.31
C LEU A 334 19.46 26.03 5.57
N ARG A 335 20.69 26.59 5.59
CA ARG A 335 20.90 28.05 5.71
C ARG A 335 20.24 28.81 4.58
N LEU A 336 20.40 28.33 3.34
CA LEU A 336 19.79 28.96 2.16
C LEU A 336 18.25 29.00 2.22
N ARG A 337 17.63 28.12 3.02
CA ARG A 337 16.18 28.06 3.22
C ARG A 337 15.68 28.80 4.47
N GLY A 338 16.60 29.29 5.30
CA GLY A 338 16.29 30.03 6.52
C GLY A 338 16.23 29.19 7.79
N SER A 339 16.51 27.88 7.72
CA SER A 339 16.53 26.97 8.88
C SER A 339 17.89 27.03 9.61
N ASN A 340 18.29 28.23 10.04
CA ASN A 340 19.63 28.51 10.60
C ASN A 340 19.96 27.66 11.83
N GLU A 341 19.02 27.51 12.76
CA GLU A 341 19.24 26.70 13.98
C GLU A 341 19.54 25.24 13.66
N LEU A 342 18.79 24.64 12.73
CA LEU A 342 19.01 23.26 12.30
C LEU A 342 20.33 23.13 11.53
N ALA A 343 20.67 24.11 10.70
CA ALA A 343 21.93 24.13 9.98
C ALA A 343 23.15 24.19 10.91
N ASP A 344 23.06 24.97 11.99
CA ASP A 344 24.13 25.09 12.97
C ASP A 344 24.30 23.79 13.76
N LEU A 345 23.21 23.11 14.15
CA LEU A 345 23.28 21.79 14.76
C LEU A 345 23.92 20.74 13.83
N VAL A 346 23.60 20.77 12.53
CA VAL A 346 24.24 19.90 11.53
C VAL A 346 25.73 20.23 11.36
N SER A 347 26.10 21.52 11.37
CA SER A 347 27.49 21.97 11.24
C SER A 347 28.34 21.53 12.44
N VAL A 348 27.85 21.74 13.67
CA VAL A 348 28.54 21.32 14.90
C VAL A 348 28.84 19.81 14.89
N ARG A 349 27.91 19.01 14.37
CA ARG A 349 28.14 17.57 14.22
C ARG A 349 29.22 17.24 13.19
N ALA A 350 29.30 17.98 12.08
CA ALA A 350 30.33 17.77 11.07
C ALA A 350 31.74 17.97 11.66
N ASP A 351 31.86 18.88 12.63
CA ASP A 351 33.11 19.24 13.29
C ASP A 351 33.48 18.34 14.49
N ASP A 352 32.58 17.49 15.00
CA ASP A 352 32.84 16.61 16.14
C ASP A 352 33.34 15.21 15.71
N PRO A 353 34.66 14.93 15.84
CA PRO A 353 35.23 13.64 15.45
C PRO A 353 34.79 12.49 16.38
N ALA A 354 34.43 12.76 17.63
CA ALA A 354 34.16 11.76 18.67
C ALA A 354 32.77 11.10 18.56
N SER A 355 31.90 11.62 17.70
CA SER A 355 30.52 11.16 17.50
C SER A 355 30.37 9.96 16.54
N ALA A 356 31.48 9.24 16.25
CA ALA A 356 31.57 8.16 15.25
C ALA A 356 31.09 6.81 15.77
#